data_AF-A0A2J6X729-F1
#
_entry.id   AF-A0A2J6X729-F1
#
_cell.length_a   1.000
_cell.length_b   1.000
_cell.length_c   1.000
_cell.angle_alpha   90.00
_cell.angle_beta   90.00
_cell.angle_gamma   90.00
#
_symmetry.space_group_name_H-M   'P 1'
#
loop_
_entity.id
_entity.type
_entity.pdbx_description
1 polymer ?
#
loop_
_entity_poly.entity_id
_entity_poly.type
_entity_poly.pdbx_seq_one_letter_code
_entity_poly.pdbx_strand_id
1 'polypeptide(L)'
;ILQKIPLLNVSFQGSITKPGDLWVWEGKNIVIGNMATKDDYKLPSKIEWISKGIENLKHEILSRKLKSVAIPKIGAFLGHLDWEHVEKEILKLYDLECEMIIATDIIIGPKEYKAIEKISDLVSRCSPENSPLFDCDCQKEIIKVIKLIKENSNKIKRFRDILNIKGVEDKSYKMLIDITSK
;
A
#
# COMPACT_ATOMS: atom_id res chain seq x y z
N ILE A 1 -13.39 -5.63 8.37
CA ILE A 1 -14.01 -6.35 7.23
C ILE A 1 -12.91 -6.77 6.28
N LEU A 2 -12.15 -7.80 6.66
CA LEU A 2 -11.31 -8.57 5.73
C LEU A 2 -12.17 -9.78 5.39
N GLN A 3 -12.98 -9.66 4.34
CA GLN A 3 -13.61 -10.86 3.79
C GLN A 3 -12.49 -11.71 3.21
N LYS A 4 -12.38 -12.95 3.70
CA LYS A 4 -11.55 -13.99 3.12
C LYS A 4 -11.85 -14.04 1.62
N ILE A 5 -10.91 -13.58 0.80
CA ILE A 5 -10.92 -13.89 -0.62
C ILE A 5 -10.80 -15.43 -0.67
N PRO A 6 -11.79 -16.15 -1.22
CA PRO A 6 -11.70 -17.59 -1.31
C PRO A 6 -10.41 -17.94 -2.06
N LEU A 7 -9.64 -18.89 -1.53
CA LEU A 7 -8.51 -19.50 -2.24
C LEU A 7 -9.06 -20.05 -3.55
N LEU A 8 -8.91 -19.27 -4.62
CA LEU A 8 -9.32 -19.64 -5.96
C LEU A 8 -8.46 -20.83 -6.39
N ASN A 9 -9.11 -21.94 -6.72
CA ASN A 9 -8.55 -22.93 -7.62
C ASN A 9 -8.40 -22.26 -8.99
N VAL A 10 -7.29 -21.53 -9.18
CA VAL A 10 -6.89 -21.01 -10.48
C VAL A 10 -6.34 -22.18 -11.27
N SER A 11 -7.15 -22.76 -12.15
CA SER A 11 -6.63 -23.64 -13.19
C SER A 11 -5.71 -22.81 -14.09
N PHE A 12 -4.41 -23.01 -13.95
CA PHE A 12 -3.38 -22.36 -14.76
C PHE A 12 -3.45 -22.89 -16.20
N GLN A 13 -4.21 -22.24 -17.07
CA GLN A 13 -4.06 -22.39 -18.52
C GLN A 13 -2.96 -21.41 -18.94
N GLY A 14 -1.73 -21.91 -18.89
CA GLY A 14 -0.51 -21.12 -18.96
C GLY A 14 -0.32 -20.38 -20.28
N SER A 15 -0.29 -19.06 -20.20
CA SER A 15 0.75 -18.28 -20.88
C SER A 15 1.69 -17.74 -19.80
N ILE A 16 3.00 -17.88 -19.99
CA ILE A 16 3.99 -17.24 -19.12
C ILE A 16 3.82 -15.73 -19.32
N THR A 17 3.37 -15.02 -18.27
CA THR A 17 3.29 -13.56 -18.29
C THR A 17 4.69 -12.98 -18.39
N LYS A 18 4.93 -12.18 -19.42
CA LYS A 18 6.20 -11.47 -19.62
C LYS A 18 6.08 -10.05 -19.06
N PRO A 19 7.20 -9.41 -18.71
CA PRO A 19 7.19 -8.01 -18.34
C PRO A 19 6.48 -7.13 -19.39
N GLY A 20 5.61 -6.25 -18.91
CA GLY A 20 4.72 -5.39 -19.67
C GLY A 20 3.40 -6.03 -20.12
N ASP A 21 3.19 -7.32 -19.87
CA ASP A 21 1.88 -7.93 -20.08
C ASP A 21 0.88 -7.49 -19.00
N LEU A 22 -0.40 -7.44 -19.37
CA LEU A 22 -1.51 -7.19 -18.46
C LEU A 22 -2.38 -8.43 -18.40
N TRP A 23 -2.36 -9.14 -17.27
CA TRP A 23 -3.25 -10.28 -17.05
C TRP A 23 -4.54 -9.82 -16.39
N VAL A 24 -5.67 -10.11 -17.03
CA VAL A 24 -6.99 -9.61 -16.60
C VAL A 24 -7.79 -10.74 -16.00
N TRP A 25 -8.31 -10.49 -14.81
CA TRP A 25 -9.38 -11.28 -14.20
C TRP A 25 -10.66 -10.47 -14.16
N GLU A 26 -11.78 -11.10 -14.50
CA GLU A 26 -13.10 -10.48 -14.52
C GLU A 26 -14.02 -11.12 -13.47
N GLY A 27 -14.46 -10.29 -12.53
CA GLY A 27 -15.51 -10.62 -11.59
C GLY A 27 -16.83 -9.95 -11.98
N LYS A 28 -17.88 -10.19 -11.18
CA LYS A 28 -19.25 -9.71 -11.48
C LYS A 28 -19.35 -8.19 -11.69
N ASN A 29 -18.62 -7.40 -10.89
CA ASN A 29 -18.70 -5.93 -10.89
C ASN A 29 -17.32 -5.25 -10.92
N ILE A 30 -16.24 -6.02 -11.06
CA ILE A 30 -14.87 -5.52 -10.96
C ILE A 30 -13.96 -6.31 -11.88
N VAL A 31 -13.07 -5.59 -12.54
CA VAL A 31 -12.00 -6.16 -13.36
C VAL A 31 -10.68 -5.88 -12.64
N ILE A 32 -9.85 -6.91 -12.49
CA ILE A 32 -8.53 -6.81 -11.87
C ILE A 32 -7.49 -7.01 -12.96
N GLY A 33 -6.76 -5.93 -13.27
CA GLY A 33 -5.61 -5.95 -14.17
C GLY A 33 -4.32 -6.12 -13.39
N ASN A 34 -3.64 -7.25 -13.57
CA ASN A 34 -2.33 -7.54 -12.98
C ASN A 34 -1.25 -7.23 -14.02
N MET A 35 -0.62 -6.06 -13.89
CA MET A 35 0.47 -5.64 -14.78
C MET A 35 1.79 -6.26 -14.33
N ALA A 36 2.42 -7.05 -15.21
CA ALA A 36 3.74 -7.62 -14.97
C ALA A 36 4.81 -6.53 -15.09
N THR A 37 5.15 -5.86 -13.99
CA THR A 37 6.09 -4.73 -14.00
C THR A 37 7.55 -5.14 -13.80
N LYS A 38 7.85 -6.43 -13.68
CA LYS A 38 9.21 -6.94 -13.48
C LYS A 38 9.39 -8.32 -14.10
N ASP A 39 10.62 -8.65 -14.46
CA ASP A 39 11.05 -10.00 -14.84
C ASP A 39 11.39 -10.87 -13.62
N ASP A 40 12.09 -10.29 -12.64
CA ASP A 40 12.39 -10.85 -11.34
C ASP A 40 11.98 -9.84 -10.26
N TYR A 41 11.29 -10.33 -9.23
CA TYR A 41 10.85 -9.50 -8.11
C TYR A 41 12.01 -8.78 -7.39
N LYS A 42 13.23 -9.33 -7.45
CA LYS A 42 14.46 -8.77 -6.88
C LYS A 42 15.09 -7.65 -7.72
N LEU A 43 14.78 -7.57 -9.01
CA LEU A 43 15.38 -6.61 -9.93
C LEU A 43 14.52 -5.33 -10.06
N PRO A 44 15.10 -4.19 -10.46
CA PRO A 44 14.32 -2.98 -10.74
C PRO A 44 13.36 -3.18 -11.92
N SER A 45 12.29 -2.39 -11.94
CA SER A 45 11.37 -2.29 -13.07
C SER A 45 12.02 -1.49 -14.20
N LYS A 46 11.44 -1.56 -15.40
CA LYS A 46 11.84 -0.73 -16.54
C LYS A 46 10.64 0.04 -17.09
N ILE A 47 10.89 1.22 -17.64
CA ILE A 47 9.82 2.11 -18.11
C ILE A 47 9.08 1.50 -19.31
N GLU A 48 9.77 0.77 -20.19
CA GLU A 48 9.17 0.12 -21.34
C GLU A 48 8.11 -0.93 -20.97
N TRP A 49 8.24 -1.57 -19.80
CA TRP A 49 7.24 -2.50 -19.28
C TRP A 49 5.99 -1.77 -18.81
N ILE A 50 6.16 -0.58 -18.22
CA ILE A 50 5.03 0.28 -17.87
C ILE A 50 4.33 0.78 -19.12
N SER A 51 5.07 1.29 -20.11
CA SER A 51 4.51 1.76 -21.39
C SER A 51 3.65 0.68 -22.05
N LYS A 52 4.19 -0.53 -22.21
CA LYS A 52 3.45 -1.66 -22.79
C LYS A 52 2.23 -2.04 -21.95
N GLY A 53 2.37 -2.07 -20.63
CA GLY A 53 1.27 -2.36 -19.72
C GLY A 53 0.13 -1.33 -19.81
N ILE A 54 0.47 -0.05 -19.98
CA ILE A 54 -0.50 1.04 -20.15
C ILE A 54 -1.20 0.96 -21.51
N GLU A 55 -0.49 0.60 -22.59
CA GLU A 55 -1.12 0.33 -23.89
C GLU A 55 -2.13 -0.83 -23.78
N ASN A 56 -1.76 -1.92 -23.12
CA ASN A 56 -2.68 -3.02 -22.86
C ASN A 56 -3.89 -2.58 -22.00
N LEU A 57 -3.66 -1.75 -20.98
CA LEU A 57 -4.73 -1.19 -20.16
C LEU A 57 -5.70 -0.33 -21.00
N LYS A 58 -5.19 0.49 -21.93
CA LYS A 58 -6.01 1.26 -22.88
C LYS A 58 -6.94 0.34 -23.68
N HIS A 59 -6.40 -0.76 -24.19
CA HIS A 59 -7.20 -1.75 -24.93
C HIS A 59 -8.31 -2.36 -24.08
N GLU A 60 -8.03 -2.71 -22.82
CA GLU A 60 -9.03 -3.25 -21.89
C GLU A 60 -10.11 -2.22 -21.53
N ILE A 61 -9.73 -0.96 -21.28
CA ILE A 61 -10.68 0.12 -20.99
C ILE A 61 -11.66 0.31 -22.15
N LEU A 62 -11.13 0.40 -23.38
CA LEU A 62 -11.94 0.65 -24.58
C LEU A 62 -12.82 -0.54 -24.95
N SER A 63 -12.26 -1.75 -24.97
CA SER A 63 -12.98 -2.96 -25.39
C SER A 63 -14.12 -3.30 -24.44
N ARG A 64 -13.92 -3.13 -23.13
CA ARG A 64 -14.92 -3.40 -22.10
C ARG A 64 -15.81 -2.21 -21.79
N LYS A 65 -15.50 -1.03 -22.34
CA LYS A 65 -16.18 0.24 -22.06
C LYS A 65 -16.21 0.54 -20.56
N LEU A 66 -15.06 0.33 -19.89
CA LEU A 66 -14.92 0.57 -18.45
C LEU A 66 -15.25 2.03 -18.14
N LYS A 67 -16.05 2.23 -17.10
CA LYS A 67 -16.47 3.57 -16.67
C LYS A 67 -15.46 4.24 -15.74
N SER A 68 -14.68 3.44 -15.01
CA SER A 68 -13.63 3.94 -14.15
C SER A 68 -12.48 2.95 -14.03
N VAL A 69 -11.29 3.47 -13.70
CA VAL A 69 -10.08 2.70 -13.43
C VAL A 69 -9.30 3.33 -12.27
N ALA A 70 -8.84 2.49 -11.34
CA ALA A 70 -7.94 2.91 -10.27
C ALA A 70 -6.54 2.33 -10.54
N ILE A 71 -5.53 3.21 -10.61
CA ILE A 71 -4.15 2.87 -10.94
C ILE A 71 -3.26 3.23 -9.73
N PRO A 72 -2.58 2.27 -9.09
CA PRO A 72 -1.63 2.57 -8.01
C PRO A 72 -0.35 3.20 -8.57
N LYS A 73 0.59 3.60 -7.70
CA LYS A 73 1.96 3.98 -8.09
C LYS A 73 2.76 2.80 -8.66
N ILE A 74 2.37 2.32 -9.85
CA ILE A 74 2.93 1.15 -10.52
C ILE A 74 4.42 1.33 -10.81
N GLY A 75 5.23 0.28 -10.59
CA GLY A 75 6.66 0.27 -10.93
C GLY A 75 7.58 1.24 -10.15
N ALA A 76 7.06 2.18 -9.36
CA ALA A 76 7.89 3.19 -8.69
C ALA A 76 8.58 2.68 -7.42
N PHE A 77 7.84 2.08 -6.48
CA PHE A 77 8.36 1.76 -5.14
C PHE A 77 9.46 0.68 -5.16
N LEU A 78 9.08 -0.60 -5.17
CA LEU A 78 10.07 -1.69 -5.28
C LEU A 78 10.70 -1.76 -6.67
N GLY A 79 10.08 -1.14 -7.67
CA GLY A 79 10.60 -1.11 -9.04
C GLY A 79 11.61 0.00 -9.30
N HIS A 80 11.80 0.93 -8.36
CA HIS A 80 12.79 2.02 -8.44
C HIS A 80 12.64 2.94 -9.65
N LEU A 81 11.47 2.97 -10.30
CA LEU A 81 11.20 3.94 -11.36
C LEU A 81 10.90 5.32 -10.77
N ASP A 82 11.37 6.35 -11.46
CA ASP A 82 10.96 7.72 -11.19
C ASP A 82 9.46 7.87 -11.43
N TRP A 83 8.74 8.42 -10.45
CA TRP A 83 7.31 8.63 -10.53
C TRP A 83 6.92 9.56 -11.69
N GLU A 84 7.72 10.60 -11.98
CA GLU A 84 7.41 11.53 -13.07
C GLU A 84 7.37 10.83 -14.43
N HIS A 85 8.23 9.83 -14.64
CA HIS A 85 8.23 9.04 -15.87
C HIS A 85 7.02 8.10 -15.94
N VAL A 86 6.68 7.44 -14.84
CA VAL A 86 5.50 6.56 -14.78
C VAL A 86 4.21 7.36 -14.97
N GLU A 87 4.10 8.53 -14.35
CA GLU A 87 2.94 9.40 -14.45
C GLU A 87 2.71 9.86 -15.88
N LYS A 88 3.77 10.24 -16.61
CA LYS A 88 3.69 10.58 -18.05
C LYS A 88 3.11 9.43 -18.89
N GLU A 89 3.45 8.19 -18.57
CA GLU A 89 2.87 7.02 -19.25
C GLU A 89 1.38 6.88 -18.96
N ILE A 90 0.97 7.00 -17.69
CA ILE A 90 -0.45 6.93 -17.30
C ILE A 90 -1.27 8.05 -17.96
N LEU A 91 -0.73 9.26 -18.06
CA LEU A 91 -1.40 10.41 -18.69
C LEU A 91 -1.73 10.21 -20.17
N LYS A 92 -1.14 9.23 -20.86
CA LYS A 92 -1.54 8.84 -22.23
C LYS A 92 -2.98 8.30 -22.32
N LEU A 93 -3.59 7.99 -21.18
CA LEU A 93 -4.97 7.54 -21.07
C LEU A 93 -5.97 8.69 -20.81
N TYR A 94 -5.50 9.93 -20.68
CA TYR A 94 -6.32 11.06 -20.21
C TYR A 94 -7.52 11.39 -21.12
N ASP A 95 -7.39 11.20 -22.43
CA ASP A 95 -8.46 11.52 -23.39
C ASP A 95 -9.55 10.43 -23.49
N LEU A 96 -9.47 9.38 -22.67
CA LEU A 96 -10.48 8.32 -22.67
C LEU A 96 -11.73 8.75 -21.89
N GLU A 97 -12.90 8.33 -22.36
CA GLU A 97 -14.17 8.46 -21.64
C GLU A 97 -14.25 7.45 -20.47
N CYS A 98 -13.31 7.54 -19.53
CA CYS A 98 -13.18 6.69 -18.34
C CYS A 98 -12.67 7.52 -17.17
N GLU A 99 -13.37 7.47 -16.04
CA GLU A 99 -12.90 8.13 -14.82
C GLU A 99 -11.61 7.46 -14.32
N MET A 100 -10.57 8.25 -14.06
CA MET A 100 -9.26 7.74 -13.69
C MET A 100 -8.85 8.21 -12.30
N ILE A 101 -8.54 7.26 -11.43
CA ILE A 101 -8.10 7.51 -10.06
C ILE A 101 -6.66 7.03 -9.92
N ILE A 102 -5.73 7.95 -9.65
CA ILE A 102 -4.33 7.59 -9.38
C ILE A 102 -4.12 7.52 -7.87
N ALA A 103 -3.89 6.32 -7.34
CA ALA A 103 -3.69 6.10 -5.91
C ALA A 103 -2.23 6.39 -5.50
N THR A 104 -1.96 7.67 -5.21
CA THR A 104 -0.62 8.19 -4.90
C THR A 104 -0.16 8.00 -3.46
N ASP A 105 -1.05 7.55 -2.56
CA ASP A 105 -0.81 7.42 -1.12
C ASP A 105 -0.31 8.73 -0.46
N ILE A 106 -0.70 9.89 -1.00
CA ILE A 106 -0.32 11.21 -0.44
C ILE A 106 -1.15 11.56 0.79
N ILE A 107 -2.45 11.26 0.75
CA ILE A 107 -3.40 11.62 1.79
C ILE A 107 -3.51 10.47 2.80
N ILE A 108 -3.36 10.79 4.08
CA ILE A 108 -3.56 9.85 5.18
C ILE A 108 -5.03 9.43 5.22
N GLY A 109 -5.28 8.12 5.13
CA GLY A 109 -6.65 7.59 5.17
C GLY A 109 -7.27 7.71 6.57
N PRO A 110 -8.61 7.74 6.69
CA PRO A 110 -9.29 7.89 7.98
C PRO A 110 -8.91 6.85 9.05
N LYS A 111 -8.59 5.63 8.63
CA LYS A 111 -8.14 4.56 9.53
C LYS A 111 -6.74 4.85 10.08
N GLU A 112 -5.83 5.28 9.22
CA GLU A 112 -4.47 5.64 9.62
C GLU A 112 -4.48 6.87 10.52
N TYR A 113 -5.31 7.87 10.20
CA TYR A 113 -5.50 9.06 11.03
C TYR A 113 -5.93 8.69 12.46
N LYS A 114 -6.99 7.89 12.61
CA LYS A 114 -7.46 7.40 13.91
C LYS A 114 -6.40 6.60 14.67
N ALA A 115 -5.60 5.81 13.95
CA ALA A 115 -4.53 5.04 14.56
C ALA A 115 -3.41 5.94 15.11
N ILE A 116 -3.03 6.97 14.36
CA ILE A 116 -2.04 7.98 14.79
C ILE A 116 -2.57 8.77 16.00
N GLU A 117 -3.84 9.19 16.01
CA GLU A 117 -4.44 9.86 17.17
C GLU A 117 -4.37 9.00 18.44
N LYS A 118 -4.73 7.71 18.34
CA LYS A 118 -4.62 6.78 19.47
C LYS A 118 -3.18 6.65 19.96
N ILE A 119 -2.20 6.59 19.06
CA ILE A 119 -0.79 6.58 19.46
C ILE A 119 -0.41 7.87 20.18
N SER A 120 -0.85 9.02 19.66
CA SER A 120 -0.59 10.31 20.30
C SER A 120 -1.14 10.37 21.72
N ASP A 121 -2.34 9.83 21.95
CA ASP A 121 -2.92 9.68 23.29
C ASP A 121 -2.11 8.73 24.19
N LEU A 122 -1.63 7.59 23.66
CA LEU A 122 -0.77 6.68 24.42
C LEU A 122 0.57 7.33 24.80
N VAL A 123 1.14 8.12 23.89
CA VAL A 123 2.39 8.86 24.11
C VAL A 123 2.20 9.96 25.16
N SER A 124 1.07 10.68 25.14
CA SER A 124 0.78 11.75 26.12
C SER A 124 0.62 11.19 27.53
N ARG A 125 0.05 9.97 27.65
CA ARG A 125 -0.07 9.22 28.91
C ARG A 125 1.25 8.65 29.44
N CYS A 126 2.34 8.68 28.65
CA CYS A 126 3.66 8.23 29.10
C CYS A 126 4.43 9.34 29.82
N SER A 127 4.49 9.29 31.16
CA SER A 127 5.33 10.15 31.99
C SER A 127 6.77 9.62 32.10
N PRO A 128 7.79 10.48 32.35
CA PRO A 128 9.15 10.03 32.68
C PRO A 128 9.20 9.24 34.00
N GLU A 129 8.38 9.64 34.98
CA GLU A 129 8.39 9.12 36.36
C GLU A 129 7.46 7.93 36.62
N ASN A 130 6.45 7.67 35.78
CA ASN A 130 5.45 6.64 36.03
C ASN A 130 5.20 5.79 34.80
N SER A 131 5.08 4.47 35.02
CA SER A 131 4.55 3.56 34.03
C SER A 131 3.23 4.14 33.52
N PRO A 132 3.06 4.33 32.21
CA PRO A 132 1.78 4.74 31.64
C PRO A 132 0.66 3.90 32.24
N LEU A 133 -0.44 4.56 32.62
CA LEU A 133 -1.75 3.93 32.80
C LEU A 133 -2.20 3.40 31.43
N PHE A 134 -1.54 2.34 30.99
CA PHE A 134 -2.24 1.30 30.30
C PHE A 134 -2.97 0.48 31.36
N ASP A 135 -4.07 -0.17 31.00
CA ASP A 135 -4.60 -1.25 31.84
C ASP A 135 -3.44 -2.16 32.27
N CYS A 136 -3.53 -2.73 33.47
CA CYS A 136 -2.52 -3.59 34.10
C CYS A 136 -2.01 -4.76 33.24
N ASP A 137 -2.62 -4.98 32.07
CA ASP A 137 -2.29 -5.98 31.05
C ASP A 137 -1.38 -5.49 29.91
N CYS A 138 -0.89 -4.25 29.92
CA CYS A 138 -0.06 -3.77 28.80
C CYS A 138 1.36 -4.35 28.83
N GLN A 139 1.67 -5.07 27.77
CA GLN A 139 2.93 -5.77 27.60
C GLN A 139 4.10 -4.77 27.60
N LYS A 140 5.19 -5.12 28.30
CA LYS A 140 6.40 -4.29 28.45
C LYS A 140 6.97 -3.85 27.08
N GLU A 141 6.78 -4.69 26.06
CA GLU A 141 7.14 -4.42 24.67
C GLU A 141 6.44 -3.18 24.10
N ILE A 142 5.15 -2.97 24.37
CA ILE A 142 4.41 -1.79 23.90
C ILE A 142 4.90 -0.53 24.59
N ILE A 143 5.14 -0.60 25.90
CA ILE A 143 5.68 0.54 26.66
C ILE A 143 7.01 0.99 26.05
N LYS A 144 7.90 0.05 25.71
CA LYS A 144 9.19 0.33 25.06
C LYS A 144 8.98 1.03 23.72
N VAL A 145 8.08 0.54 22.88
CA VAL A 145 7.82 1.15 21.57
C VAL A 145 7.20 2.54 21.69
N ILE A 146 6.26 2.75 22.60
CA ILE A 146 5.65 4.07 22.81
C ILE A 146 6.70 5.10 23.28
N LYS A 147 7.68 4.69 24.10
CA LYS A 147 8.84 5.54 24.44
C LYS A 147 9.68 5.89 23.21
N LEU A 148 10.00 4.90 22.37
CA LEU A 148 10.74 5.13 21.12
C LEU A 148 10.00 6.06 20.16
N ILE A 149 8.68 5.93 20.07
CA ILE A 149 7.81 6.83 19.30
C ILE A 149 7.89 8.25 19.85
N LYS A 150 7.79 8.42 21.17
CA LYS A 150 7.89 9.73 21.83
C LYS A 150 9.22 10.43 21.50
N GLU A 151 10.32 9.69 21.57
CA GLU A 151 11.68 10.18 21.27
C GLU A 151 11.90 10.51 19.79
N ASN A 152 11.11 9.94 18.88
CA ASN A 152 11.23 10.12 17.43
C ASN A 152 10.00 10.79 16.79
N SER A 153 9.20 11.53 17.58
CA SER A 153 7.92 12.10 17.14
C SER A 153 8.04 12.98 15.88
N ASN A 154 9.14 13.72 15.74
CA ASN A 154 9.44 14.56 14.58
C ASN A 154 9.69 13.78 13.28
N LYS A 155 9.97 12.47 13.34
CA LYS A 155 10.23 11.60 12.18
C LYS A 155 9.00 10.82 11.72
N ILE A 156 7.91 10.84 12.48
CA ILE A 156 6.72 10.03 12.23
C ILE A 156 5.67 10.90 11.53
N LYS A 157 5.49 10.69 10.23
CA LYS A 157 4.43 11.36 9.44
C LYS A 157 3.32 10.38 9.06
N ARG A 158 3.69 9.12 8.89
CA ARG A 158 2.82 8.00 8.56
C ARG A 158 2.93 6.95 9.63
N PHE A 159 1.88 6.16 9.82
CA PHE A 159 1.89 5.05 10.77
C PHE A 159 2.99 4.03 10.43
N ARG A 160 3.29 3.85 9.14
CA ARG A 160 4.39 2.98 8.67
C ARG A 160 5.78 3.49 9.04
N ASP A 161 5.96 4.78 9.33
CA ASP A 161 7.28 5.34 9.67
C ASP A 161 7.77 4.79 11.02
N ILE A 162 6.87 4.29 11.87
CA ILE A 162 7.20 3.65 13.15
C ILE A 162 8.09 2.42 12.94
N LEU A 163 7.92 1.66 11.84
CA LEU A 163 8.79 0.53 11.51
C LEU A 163 10.25 0.93 11.26
N ASN A 164 10.49 2.18 10.88
CA ASN A 164 11.84 2.68 10.60
C ASN A 164 12.58 3.11 11.88
N ILE A 165 11.93 3.11 13.04
CA ILE A 165 12.54 3.49 14.30
C ILE A 165 13.40 2.34 14.80
N LYS A 166 14.69 2.61 15.01
CA LYS A 166 15.63 1.62 15.55
C LYS A 166 15.11 1.07 16.89
N GLY A 167 14.98 -0.26 16.99
CA GLY A 167 14.49 -0.95 18.18
C GLY A 167 12.99 -1.26 18.17
N VAL A 168 12.26 -0.86 17.12
CA VAL A 168 10.93 -1.38 16.82
C VAL A 168 11.07 -2.65 15.99
N GLU A 169 10.45 -3.73 16.45
CA GLU A 169 10.44 -5.04 15.78
C GLU A 169 9.05 -5.36 15.24
N ASP A 170 8.95 -6.23 14.23
CA ASP A 170 7.69 -6.65 13.59
C ASP A 170 6.64 -7.11 14.61
N LYS A 171 7.06 -7.86 15.64
CA LYS A 171 6.18 -8.31 16.73
C LYS A 171 5.53 -7.12 17.43
N SER A 172 6.34 -6.14 17.84
CA SER A 172 5.89 -4.97 18.58
C SER A 172 5.08 -4.00 17.71
N TYR A 173 5.41 -3.89 16.43
CA TYR A 173 4.64 -3.12 15.46
C TYR A 173 3.26 -3.73 15.20
N LYS A 174 3.18 -5.06 15.08
CA LYS A 174 1.90 -5.76 14.96
C LYS A 174 1.00 -5.53 16.17
N MET A 175 1.56 -5.56 17.38
CA MET A 175 0.79 -5.26 18.58
C MET A 175 0.26 -3.82 18.60
N LEU A 176 1.02 -2.84 18.09
CA LEU A 176 0.51 -1.47 17.92
C LEU A 176 -0.65 -1.40 16.93
N ILE A 177 -0.58 -2.14 15.82
CA ILE A 177 -1.72 -2.26 14.89
C ILE A 177 -2.95 -2.80 15.63
N ASP A 178 -2.80 -3.86 16.41
CA ASP A 178 -3.92 -4.49 17.13
C ASP A 178 -4.55 -3.53 18.15
N ILE A 179 -3.74 -2.75 18.87
CA ILE A 179 -4.21 -1.75 19.84
C ILE A 179 -4.95 -0.62 19.13
N THR A 180 -4.40 -0.12 18.02
CA THR A 180 -4.97 1.04 17.32
C THR A 180 -6.18 0.70 16.45
N SER A 181 -6.31 -0.58 16.08
CA SER A 181 -7.43 -1.07 15.27
C SER A 181 -8.71 -1.34 16.08
N LYS A 182 -8.63 -1.39 17.42
CA LYS A 182 -9.77 -1.49 18.35
C LYS A 182 -10.35 -0.10 18.60
#